data_AF-A0A2G5SH91-F1
#
_entry.id   AF-A0A2G5SH91-F1
#
_cell.length_a   1.000
_cell.length_b   1.000
_cell.length_c   1.000
_cell.angle_alpha   90.00
_cell.angle_beta   90.00
_cell.angle_gamma   90.00
#
_symmetry.space_group_name_H-M   'P 1'
#
loop_
_entity.id
_entity.type
_entity.pdbx_description
1 polymer ?
#
loop_
_entity_poly.entity_id
_entity_poly.type
_entity_poly.pdbx_seq_one_letter_code
_entity_poly.pdbx_strand_id
1 'polypeptide(L)'
;MFPFYVYVNRVNRERDKNTLVFPMIDHFYGIMKKTQAIYCFLWFFIFFLFEKLEDFEKQKIGIPLVALFLCLKAMLIFIQVSQFFLTVMAIQKFLLYFYPTSQKYTILSPNNMKYFIRYSYCLFIVRDIIGVIMVNFSKKIMKNDVKGAELTWLAIHFDVIFFATLNISFFISALLYIPILISVRKKSHLRSVQESKPQIYIFWQTITVLVVKMIYTPYFLFVHFDNFKTMIILTRMLDCFSIPVIIQISYLTCNRQNVITLFASFRGMKLIKELIKPEVTTRVSPDPRRHLV
;
A
#
# COMPACT_ATOMS: atom_id res chain seq x y z
N MET A 1 -8.00 -0.82 -14.10
CA MET A 1 -7.81 -1.74 -12.95
C MET A 1 -8.68 -1.38 -11.76
N PHE A 2 -8.59 -0.16 -11.23
CA PHE A 2 -9.29 0.24 -10.01
C PHE A 2 -10.81 -0.03 -9.97
N PRO A 3 -11.62 0.23 -11.04
CA PRO A 3 -13.05 -0.10 -11.04
C PRO A 3 -13.35 -1.60 -10.81
N PHE A 4 -12.56 -2.48 -11.41
CA PHE A 4 -12.68 -3.93 -11.24
C PHE A 4 -12.32 -4.33 -9.81
N TYR A 5 -11.25 -3.76 -9.25
CA TYR A 5 -10.85 -3.98 -7.86
C TYR A 5 -11.99 -3.58 -6.90
N VAL A 6 -12.60 -2.41 -7.12
CA VAL A 6 -13.72 -1.93 -6.29
C VAL A 6 -14.91 -2.87 -6.36
N TYR A 7 -15.31 -3.28 -7.57
CA TYR A 7 -16.43 -4.21 -7.74
C TYR A 7 -16.19 -5.52 -6.99
N VAL A 8 -15.05 -6.17 -7.24
CA VAL A 8 -14.75 -7.48 -6.64
C VAL A 8 -14.64 -7.36 -5.12
N ASN A 9 -14.05 -6.28 -4.61
CA ASN A 9 -13.97 -6.04 -3.17
C ASN A 9 -15.35 -5.87 -2.54
N ARG A 10 -16.26 -5.11 -3.18
CA ARG A 10 -17.65 -4.95 -2.72
C ARG A 10 -18.40 -6.28 -2.69
N VAL A 11 -18.32 -7.06 -3.77
CA VAL A 11 -18.99 -8.38 -3.87
C VAL A 11 -18.49 -9.35 -2.79
N ASN A 12 -17.19 -9.30 -2.49
CA ASN A 12 -16.58 -10.20 -1.52
C ASN A 12 -16.69 -9.72 -0.08
N ARG A 13 -17.19 -8.52 0.16
CA ARG A 13 -17.02 -7.84 1.45
C ARG A 13 -17.59 -8.63 2.62
N GLU A 14 -18.79 -9.20 2.48
CA GLU A 14 -19.41 -10.00 3.54
C GLU A 14 -18.63 -11.29 3.83
N ARG A 15 -18.10 -11.94 2.79
CA ARG A 15 -17.24 -13.12 2.96
C ARG A 15 -15.92 -12.75 3.61
N ASP A 16 -15.31 -11.67 3.15
CA ASP A 16 -13.99 -11.23 3.61
C ASP A 16 -14.04 -10.75 5.06
N LYS A 17 -15.17 -10.21 5.56
CA LYS A 17 -15.38 -9.84 6.99
C LYS A 17 -15.07 -10.96 7.98
N ASN A 18 -15.28 -12.21 7.57
CA ASN A 18 -15.05 -13.38 8.42
C ASN A 18 -13.58 -13.83 8.41
N THR A 19 -12.73 -13.21 7.59
CA THR A 19 -11.31 -13.54 7.51
C THR A 19 -10.50 -12.76 8.54
N LEU A 20 -9.48 -13.40 9.10
CA LEU A 20 -8.56 -12.79 10.06
C LEU A 20 -7.80 -11.58 9.51
N VAL A 21 -7.62 -11.53 8.19
CA VAL A 21 -6.93 -10.45 7.47
C VAL A 21 -7.87 -9.31 7.06
N PHE A 22 -9.17 -9.42 7.37
CA PHE A 22 -10.17 -8.43 6.94
C PHE A 22 -9.80 -6.98 7.23
N PRO A 23 -9.35 -6.60 8.44
CA PRO A 23 -9.12 -5.19 8.71
C PRO A 23 -7.96 -4.62 7.87
N MET A 24 -6.99 -5.45 7.48
CA MET A 24 -5.94 -5.04 6.55
C MET A 24 -6.48 -4.92 5.12
N ILE A 25 -7.31 -5.86 4.65
CA ILE A 25 -7.96 -5.79 3.34
C ILE A 25 -8.86 -4.54 3.23
N ASP A 26 -9.65 -4.26 4.25
CA ASP A 26 -10.50 -3.06 4.33
C ASP A 26 -9.66 -1.79 4.34
N HIS A 27 -8.54 -1.80 5.08
CA HIS A 27 -7.58 -0.70 5.06
C HIS A 27 -7.00 -0.46 3.66
N PHE A 28 -6.53 -1.50 2.97
CA PHE A 28 -6.03 -1.40 1.60
C PHE A 28 -7.09 -0.86 0.65
N TYR A 29 -8.33 -1.33 0.75
CA TYR A 29 -9.43 -0.81 -0.06
C TYR A 29 -9.65 0.69 0.17
N GLY A 30 -9.66 1.13 1.43
CA GLY A 30 -9.74 2.55 1.78
C GLY A 30 -8.57 3.38 1.23
N ILE A 31 -7.34 2.85 1.30
CA ILE A 31 -6.15 3.52 0.76
C ILE A 31 -6.21 3.59 -0.77
N MET A 32 -6.58 2.51 -1.46
CA MET A 32 -6.71 2.52 -2.92
C MET A 32 -7.72 3.57 -3.41
N LYS A 33 -8.84 3.75 -2.70
CA LYS A 33 -9.81 4.84 -2.99
C LYS A 33 -9.14 6.22 -2.91
N LYS A 34 -8.40 6.48 -1.82
CA LYS A 34 -7.69 7.76 -1.61
C LYS A 34 -6.58 7.97 -2.64
N THR A 35 -5.78 6.94 -2.93
CA THR A 35 -4.72 7.00 -3.94
C THR A 35 -5.28 7.31 -5.32
N GLN A 36 -6.41 6.67 -5.70
CA GLN A 36 -7.06 6.98 -6.97
C GLN A 36 -7.59 8.42 -7.01
N ALA A 37 -8.18 8.91 -5.93
CA ALA A 37 -8.64 10.30 -5.84
C ALA A 37 -7.47 11.29 -5.97
N ILE A 38 -6.32 11.00 -5.34
CA ILE A 38 -5.09 11.79 -5.50
C ILE A 38 -4.63 11.77 -6.96
N TYR A 39 -4.60 10.63 -7.64
CA TYR A 39 -4.24 10.59 -9.07
C TYR A 39 -5.15 11.43 -9.94
N CYS A 40 -6.46 11.38 -9.71
CA CYS A 40 -7.42 12.22 -10.44
C CYS A 40 -7.15 13.71 -10.19
N PHE A 41 -6.87 14.09 -8.94
CA PHE A 41 -6.49 15.46 -8.59
C PHE A 41 -5.18 15.90 -9.27
N LEU A 42 -4.16 15.02 -9.28
CA LEU A 42 -2.88 15.29 -9.96
C LEU A 42 -3.08 15.52 -11.47
N TRP A 43 -3.86 14.68 -12.13
CA TRP A 43 -4.17 14.83 -13.56
C TRP A 43 -4.92 16.12 -13.87
N PHE A 44 -5.94 16.43 -13.07
CA PHE A 44 -6.68 17.69 -13.18
C PHE A 44 -5.75 18.89 -12.98
N PHE A 45 -4.85 18.83 -12.00
CA PHE A 45 -3.90 19.91 -11.73
C PHE A 45 -2.89 20.10 -12.86
N ILE A 46 -2.37 19.02 -13.44
CA ILE A 46 -1.47 19.09 -14.60
C ILE A 46 -2.19 19.71 -15.80
N PHE A 47 -3.43 19.31 -16.08
CA PHE A 47 -4.24 19.90 -17.14
C PHE A 47 -4.45 21.41 -16.93
N PHE A 48 -4.81 21.81 -15.71
CA PHE A 48 -4.97 23.20 -15.32
C PHE A 48 -3.68 24.03 -15.48
N LEU A 49 -2.52 23.45 -15.16
CA LEU A 49 -1.22 24.12 -15.38
C LEU A 49 -0.91 24.28 -16.86
N PHE A 50 -1.23 23.27 -17.69
CA PHE A 50 -0.99 23.31 -19.13
C PHE A 50 -1.80 24.41 -19.81
N GLU A 51 -3.08 24.56 -19.43
CA GLU A 51 -3.97 25.60 -19.96
C GLU A 51 -3.51 27.03 -19.59
N LYS A 52 -2.78 27.19 -18.47
CA LYS A 52 -2.36 28.49 -17.95
C LYS A 52 -0.90 28.87 -18.22
N LEU A 53 -0.21 28.14 -19.10
CA LEU A 53 1.22 28.34 -19.38
C LEU A 53 1.59 29.76 -19.83
N GLU A 54 0.66 30.49 -20.45
CA GLU A 54 0.89 31.84 -20.97
C GLU A 54 0.67 32.97 -19.94
N ASP A 55 -0.04 32.73 -18.83
CA ASP A 55 -0.45 33.75 -17.84
C ASP A 55 0.23 33.61 -16.46
N PHE A 56 1.33 32.85 -16.38
CA PHE A 56 1.97 32.44 -15.12
C PHE A 56 2.40 33.59 -14.20
N GLU A 57 2.75 34.76 -14.74
CA GLU A 57 3.32 35.87 -13.95
C GLU A 57 2.31 36.59 -13.04
N LYS A 58 0.99 36.50 -13.31
CA LYS A 58 -0.01 37.33 -12.61
C LYS A 58 -0.84 36.59 -11.54
N GLN A 59 -0.70 35.28 -11.40
CA GLN A 59 -1.65 34.47 -10.62
C GLN A 59 -1.09 33.97 -9.27
N LYS A 60 -1.95 33.90 -8.25
CA LYS A 60 -1.62 33.33 -6.92
C LYS A 60 -1.51 31.79 -6.98
N ILE A 61 -0.49 31.27 -7.67
CA ILE A 61 -0.25 29.82 -7.88
C ILE A 61 0.23 29.14 -6.58
N GLY A 62 0.61 29.91 -5.55
CA GLY A 62 1.16 29.38 -4.29
C GLY A 62 0.24 28.40 -3.54
N ILE A 63 -1.07 28.67 -3.45
CA ILE A 63 -2.02 27.80 -2.75
C ILE A 63 -2.15 26.42 -3.44
N PRO A 64 -2.40 26.34 -4.77
CA PRO A 64 -2.45 25.07 -5.47
C PRO A 64 -1.14 24.27 -5.39
N LEU A 65 0.02 24.93 -5.45
CA LEU A 65 1.34 24.28 -5.31
C LEU A 65 1.52 23.63 -3.93
N VAL A 66 1.10 24.32 -2.85
CA VAL A 66 1.16 23.75 -1.49
C VAL A 66 0.23 22.55 -1.37
N ALA A 67 -0.99 22.64 -1.91
CA ALA A 67 -1.93 21.52 -1.93
C ALA A 67 -1.35 20.31 -2.69
N LEU A 68 -0.74 20.54 -3.85
CA LEU A 68 -0.05 19.51 -4.63
C LEU A 68 1.04 18.82 -3.81
N PHE A 69 1.90 19.60 -3.16
CA PHE A 69 2.99 19.08 -2.34
C PHE A 69 2.46 18.20 -1.19
N LEU A 70 1.40 18.64 -0.50
CA LEU A 70 0.76 17.86 0.57
C LEU A 70 0.16 16.55 0.04
N CYS A 71 -0.49 16.57 -1.12
CA CYS A 71 -1.03 15.35 -1.74
C CYS A 71 0.07 14.34 -2.08
N LEU A 72 1.19 14.80 -2.67
CA LEU A 72 2.34 13.94 -2.97
C LEU A 72 2.95 13.35 -1.70
N LYS A 73 3.08 14.14 -0.63
CA LYS A 73 3.57 13.66 0.67
C LYS A 73 2.64 12.63 1.29
N ALA A 74 1.33 12.88 1.30
CA ALA A 74 0.34 11.93 1.79
C ALA A 74 0.41 10.60 1.02
N MET A 75 0.57 10.68 -0.31
CA MET A 75 0.71 9.51 -1.16
C MET A 75 1.95 8.69 -0.80
N LEU A 76 3.11 9.33 -0.62
CA LEU A 76 4.35 8.67 -0.19
C LEU A 76 4.18 7.91 1.13
N ILE A 77 3.52 8.52 2.12
CA ILE A 77 3.24 7.88 3.41
C ILE A 77 2.32 6.66 3.22
N PHE A 78 1.25 6.78 2.40
CA PHE A 78 0.34 5.67 2.12
C PHE A 78 1.07 4.46 1.53
N ILE A 79 2.03 4.71 0.63
CA ILE A 79 2.80 3.66 -0.02
C ILE A 79 3.76 2.98 0.96
N GLN A 80 4.49 3.76 1.76
CA GLN A 80 5.41 3.23 2.76
C GLN A 80 4.69 2.35 3.79
N VAL A 81 3.55 2.82 4.29
CA VAL A 81 2.70 2.03 5.19
C VAL A 81 2.16 0.78 4.50
N SER A 82 1.75 0.90 3.24
CA SER A 82 1.27 -0.25 2.46
C SER A 82 2.36 -1.32 2.27
N GLN A 83 3.59 -0.90 1.95
CA GLN A 83 4.74 -1.80 1.86
C GLN A 83 5.02 -2.49 3.19
N PHE A 84 5.00 -1.73 4.30
CA PHE A 84 5.14 -2.30 5.63
C PHE A 84 4.05 -3.34 5.95
N PHE A 85 2.78 -3.06 5.66
CA PHE A 85 1.70 -4.02 5.88
C PHE A 85 1.77 -5.24 4.97
N LEU A 86 2.26 -5.11 3.73
CA LEU A 86 2.52 -6.27 2.88
C LEU A 86 3.56 -7.19 3.51
N THR A 87 4.64 -6.63 4.08
CA THR A 87 5.65 -7.39 4.85
C THR A 87 5.04 -8.09 6.07
N VAL A 88 4.25 -7.36 6.88
CA VAL A 88 3.58 -7.93 8.06
C VAL A 88 2.64 -9.06 7.67
N MET A 89 1.84 -8.89 6.62
CA MET A 89 0.94 -9.94 6.12
C MET A 89 1.68 -11.18 5.64
N ALA A 90 2.83 -11.01 4.97
CA ALA A 90 3.65 -12.13 4.52
C ALA A 90 4.17 -12.94 5.71
N ILE A 91 4.68 -12.25 6.75
CA ILE A 91 5.14 -12.88 8.00
C ILE A 91 3.98 -13.58 8.71
N GLN A 92 2.83 -12.92 8.85
CA GLN A 92 1.63 -13.51 9.47
C GLN A 92 1.19 -14.79 8.75
N LYS A 93 1.13 -14.77 7.42
CA LYS A 93 0.75 -15.95 6.63
C LYS A 93 1.77 -17.09 6.78
N PHE A 94 3.06 -16.77 6.77
CA PHE A 94 4.11 -17.76 6.98
C PHE A 94 4.00 -18.43 8.35
N LEU A 95 3.86 -17.63 9.41
CA LEU A 95 3.73 -18.13 10.78
C LEU A 95 2.47 -18.97 10.97
N LEU A 96 1.31 -18.51 10.48
CA LEU A 96 0.06 -19.26 10.56
C LEU A 96 0.11 -20.58 9.79
N TYR A 97 0.85 -20.64 8.67
CA TYR A 97 0.97 -21.85 7.87
C TYR A 97 1.86 -22.91 8.53
N PHE A 98 3.05 -22.53 9.01
CA PHE A 98 4.02 -23.48 9.58
C PHE A 98 3.84 -23.72 11.09
N TYR A 99 3.31 -22.74 11.81
CA TYR A 99 3.14 -22.76 13.25
C TYR A 99 1.72 -22.35 13.63
N PRO A 100 0.71 -23.22 13.46
CA PRO A 100 -0.68 -22.91 13.82
C PRO A 100 -0.86 -22.48 15.28
N THR A 101 0.02 -22.93 16.18
CA THR A 101 0.06 -22.50 17.59
C THR A 101 0.33 -20.99 17.77
N SER A 102 0.98 -20.35 16.79
CA SER A 102 1.23 -18.89 16.76
C SER A 102 -0.03 -18.06 16.52
N GLN A 103 -1.16 -18.70 16.20
CA GLN A 103 -2.44 -18.06 15.91
C GLN A 103 -2.90 -17.10 17.01
N LYS A 104 -2.65 -17.44 18.28
CA LYS A 104 -3.00 -16.58 19.43
C LYS A 104 -2.23 -15.26 19.47
N TYR A 105 -1.02 -15.22 18.91
CA TYR A 105 -0.14 -14.04 18.93
C TYR A 105 -0.20 -13.23 17.62
N THR A 106 -0.49 -13.90 16.50
CA THR A 106 -0.53 -13.27 15.18
C THR A 106 -1.88 -12.64 14.85
N ILE A 107 -2.98 -13.15 15.43
CA ILE A 107 -4.30 -12.55 15.28
C ILE A 107 -4.44 -11.37 16.24
N LEU A 108 -4.40 -10.17 15.67
CA LEU A 108 -4.82 -8.96 16.37
C LEU A 108 -6.34 -8.86 16.36
N SER A 109 -6.92 -8.50 17.51
CA SER A 109 -8.34 -8.17 17.57
C SER A 109 -8.65 -6.99 16.61
N PRO A 110 -9.89 -6.86 16.10
CA PRO A 110 -10.24 -5.77 15.17
C PRO A 110 -9.93 -4.37 15.73
N ASN A 111 -10.10 -4.18 17.05
CA ASN A 111 -9.77 -2.93 17.71
C ASN A 111 -8.26 -2.71 17.79
N ASN A 112 -7.49 -3.74 18.17
CA ASN A 112 -6.03 -3.66 18.23
C ASN A 112 -5.43 -3.43 16.84
N MET A 113 -6.04 -3.99 15.79
CA MET A 113 -5.62 -3.76 14.42
C MET A 113 -5.84 -2.30 13.98
N LYS A 114 -6.95 -1.66 14.38
CA LYS A 114 -7.15 -0.22 14.13
C LYS A 114 -6.10 0.64 14.84
N TYR A 115 -5.75 0.31 16.07
CA TYR A 115 -4.68 1.00 16.80
C TYR A 115 -3.32 0.77 16.16
N PHE A 116 -3.01 -0.46 15.77
CA PHE A 116 -1.78 -0.81 15.05
C PHE A 116 -1.65 0.00 13.76
N ILE A 117 -2.72 0.09 12.96
CA ILE A 117 -2.73 0.89 11.74
C ILE A 117 -2.43 2.36 12.05
N ARG A 118 -3.12 2.96 13.01
CA ARG A 118 -2.90 4.36 13.42
C ARG A 118 -1.47 4.60 13.89
N TYR A 119 -0.92 3.68 14.70
CA TYR A 119 0.45 3.76 15.19
C TYR A 119 1.46 3.70 14.04
N SER A 120 1.25 2.81 13.06
CA SER A 120 2.10 2.76 11.86
C SER A 120 2.10 4.11 11.13
N TYR A 121 0.93 4.69 10.84
CA TYR A 121 0.88 6.02 10.22
C TYR A 121 1.62 7.09 11.03
N CYS A 122 1.43 7.11 12.35
CA CYS A 122 2.12 8.04 13.23
C CYS A 122 3.64 7.88 13.11
N LEU A 123 4.16 6.65 13.14
CA LEU A 123 5.58 6.35 13.02
C LEU A 123 6.17 6.90 11.70
N PHE A 124 5.52 6.66 10.56
CA PHE A 124 5.99 7.15 9.26
C PHE A 124 5.89 8.68 9.13
N ILE A 125 4.83 9.29 9.67
CA ILE A 125 4.68 10.76 9.69
C ILE A 125 5.77 11.42 10.55
N VAL A 126 5.96 10.94 11.78
CA VAL A 126 6.98 11.46 12.70
C VAL A 126 8.36 11.34 12.07
N ARG A 127 8.67 10.19 11.47
CA ARG A 127 9.92 9.96 10.74
C ARG A 127 10.14 10.99 9.63
N ASP A 128 9.12 11.28 8.82
CA ASP A 128 9.23 12.27 7.73
C ASP A 128 9.39 13.70 8.26
N ILE A 129 8.70 14.05 9.36
CA ILE A 129 8.86 15.34 10.04
C ILE A 129 10.30 15.50 10.55
N ILE A 130 10.86 14.48 11.22
CA ILE A 130 12.25 14.49 11.69
C ILE A 130 13.21 14.73 10.52
N GLY A 131 13.02 14.04 9.40
CA GLY A 131 13.84 14.22 8.20
C GLY A 131 13.79 15.66 7.65
N VAL A 132 12.60 16.27 7.60
CA VAL A 132 12.44 17.67 7.15
C VAL A 132 13.10 18.65 8.11
N ILE A 133 12.93 18.47 9.43
CA ILE A 133 13.55 19.32 10.44
C ILE A 133 15.07 19.24 10.34
N MET A 134 15.64 18.03 10.24
CA MET A 134 17.09 17.84 10.12
C MET A 134 17.67 18.55 8.90
N VAL A 135 17.04 18.42 7.72
CA VAL A 135 17.51 19.06 6.48
C VAL A 135 17.37 20.59 6.54
N ASN A 136 16.30 21.11 7.12
CA ASN A 136 16.12 22.57 7.23
C ASN A 136 17.11 23.18 8.24
N PHE A 137 17.32 22.50 9.36
CA PHE A 137 18.28 22.92 10.37
C PHE A 137 19.71 22.85 9.82
N SER A 138 20.07 21.78 9.10
CA SER A 138 21.39 21.63 8.48
C SER A 138 21.67 22.72 7.44
N LYS A 139 20.70 23.04 6.57
CA LYS A 139 20.81 24.14 5.59
C LYS A 139 20.99 25.51 6.25
N LYS A 140 20.34 25.75 7.39
CA LYS A 140 20.48 27.00 8.14
C LYS A 140 21.89 27.14 8.71
N ILE A 141 22.44 26.07 9.28
CA ILE A 141 23.81 26.05 9.82
C ILE A 141 24.86 26.12 8.70
N MET A 142 24.64 25.41 7.58
CA MET A 142 25.60 25.36 6.46
C MET A 142 25.89 26.75 5.86
N LYS A 143 24.96 27.70 5.98
CA LYS A 143 25.21 29.10 5.57
C LYS A 143 26.27 29.80 6.44
N ASN A 144 26.51 29.30 7.65
CA ASN A 144 27.32 29.96 8.68
C ASN A 144 28.51 29.09 9.15
N ASP A 145 28.49 27.77 8.95
CA ASP A 145 29.48 26.84 9.51
C ASP A 145 29.57 25.54 8.66
N VAL A 146 30.80 25.03 8.50
CA VAL A 146 31.12 23.75 7.84
C VAL A 146 30.41 22.57 8.53
N LYS A 147 30.14 22.65 9.84
CA LYS A 147 29.34 21.65 10.59
C LYS A 147 27.96 21.39 9.98
N GLY A 148 27.39 22.35 9.23
CA GLY A 148 26.12 22.15 8.53
C GLY A 148 26.18 21.07 7.43
N ALA A 149 27.37 20.85 6.83
CA ALA A 149 27.57 19.79 5.86
C ALA A 149 27.47 18.41 6.51
N GLU A 150 28.14 18.20 7.66
CA GLU A 150 28.09 16.94 8.41
C GLU A 150 26.66 16.57 8.82
N LEU A 151 25.89 17.55 9.29
CA LEU A 151 24.49 17.33 9.67
C LEU A 151 23.60 16.99 8.47
N THR A 152 23.91 17.53 7.28
CA THR A 152 23.21 17.20 6.04
C THR A 152 23.50 15.74 5.64
N TRP A 153 24.75 15.30 5.75
CA TRP A 153 25.12 13.90 5.53
C TRP A 153 24.40 12.97 6.50
N LEU A 154 24.33 13.32 7.79
CA LEU A 154 23.58 12.55 8.78
C LEU A 154 22.10 12.39 8.41
N ALA A 155 21.46 13.47 7.96
CA ALA A 155 20.06 13.43 7.53
C ALA A 155 19.85 12.53 6.30
N ILE A 156 20.78 12.58 5.33
CA ILE A 156 20.75 11.71 4.15
C ILE A 156 20.96 10.25 4.56
N HIS A 157 21.96 9.96 5.41
CA HIS A 157 22.21 8.60 5.90
C HIS A 157 21.01 8.01 6.65
N PHE A 158 20.33 8.81 7.48
CA PHE A 158 19.08 8.39 8.13
C PHE A 158 18.00 8.03 7.11
N ASP A 159 17.82 8.83 6.05
CA ASP A 159 16.85 8.54 4.98
C ASP A 159 17.22 7.25 4.21
N VAL A 160 18.51 7.07 3.91
CA VAL A 160 19.06 5.89 3.22
C VAL A 160 18.89 4.62 4.05
N ILE A 161 19.29 4.64 5.32
CA ILE A 161 19.19 3.47 6.21
C ILE A 161 17.73 3.03 6.31
N PHE A 162 16.81 3.96 6.58
CA PHE A 162 15.39 3.65 6.68
C PHE A 162 14.82 3.09 5.38
N PHE A 163 15.18 3.70 4.25
CA PHE A 163 14.79 3.22 2.93
C PHE A 163 15.32 1.81 2.65
N ALA A 164 16.58 1.54 2.97
CA ALA A 164 17.19 0.23 2.82
C ALA A 164 16.49 -0.80 3.71
N THR A 165 16.24 -0.51 4.99
CA THR A 165 15.54 -1.41 5.92
C THR A 165 14.15 -1.79 5.41
N LEU A 166 13.36 -0.82 4.91
CA LEU A 166 12.02 -1.12 4.38
C LEU A 166 12.06 -1.97 3.11
N ASN A 167 12.99 -1.71 2.19
CA ASN A 167 13.09 -2.48 0.96
C ASN A 167 13.65 -3.88 1.21
N ILE A 168 14.70 -4.00 2.02
CA ILE A 168 15.29 -5.30 2.40
C ILE A 168 14.25 -6.13 3.15
N SER A 169 13.53 -5.57 4.13
CA SER A 169 12.48 -6.31 4.85
C SER A 169 11.35 -6.76 3.91
N PHE A 170 10.97 -5.92 2.95
CA PHE A 170 9.99 -6.29 1.91
C PHE A 170 10.49 -7.44 1.02
N PHE A 171 11.76 -7.41 0.58
CA PHE A 171 12.36 -8.50 -0.19
C PHE A 171 12.48 -9.79 0.61
N ILE A 172 12.92 -9.73 1.88
CA ILE A 172 12.97 -10.89 2.77
C ILE A 172 11.56 -11.48 2.94
N SER A 173 10.54 -10.63 3.07
CA SER A 173 9.15 -11.08 3.17
C SER A 173 8.67 -11.84 1.93
N ALA A 174 9.21 -11.51 0.75
CA ALA A 174 8.97 -12.26 -0.48
C ALA A 174 9.50 -13.69 -0.40
N LEU A 175 10.69 -13.86 0.18
CA LEU A 175 11.34 -15.16 0.32
C LEU A 175 10.58 -16.08 1.27
N LEU A 176 9.87 -15.53 2.27
CA LEU A 176 9.00 -16.31 3.17
C LEU A 176 7.88 -17.06 2.44
N TYR A 177 7.50 -16.62 1.24
CA TYR A 177 6.54 -17.36 0.43
C TYR A 177 7.15 -18.66 -0.13
N ILE A 178 8.47 -18.72 -0.41
CA ILE A 178 9.13 -19.88 -1.02
C ILE A 178 8.94 -21.17 -0.18
N PRO A 179 9.20 -21.19 1.14
CA PRO A 179 8.94 -22.38 1.94
C PRO A 179 7.47 -22.82 1.90
N ILE A 180 6.53 -21.87 1.94
CA ILE A 180 5.08 -22.15 1.85
C ILE A 180 4.77 -22.88 0.52
N LEU A 181 5.44 -22.51 -0.57
CA LEU A 181 5.29 -23.18 -1.87
C LEU A 181 5.77 -24.62 -1.83
N ILE A 182 6.96 -24.84 -1.28
CA ILE A 182 7.57 -26.17 -1.22
C ILE A 182 6.66 -27.11 -0.42
N SER A 183 6.15 -26.66 0.73
CA SER A 183 5.25 -27.45 1.56
C SER A 183 3.89 -27.72 0.90
N VAL A 184 3.30 -26.73 0.21
CA VAL A 184 2.04 -26.90 -0.55
C VAL A 184 2.23 -27.89 -1.68
N ARG A 185 3.32 -27.79 -2.46
CA ARG A 185 3.63 -28.73 -3.55
C ARG A 185 3.84 -30.16 -3.04
N LYS A 186 4.56 -30.33 -1.93
CA LYS A 186 4.79 -31.64 -1.30
C LYS A 186 3.51 -32.30 -0.79
N LYS A 187 2.53 -31.49 -0.36
CA LYS A 187 1.21 -31.94 0.15
C LYS A 187 0.08 -31.86 -0.89
N SER A 188 0.39 -31.64 -2.17
CA SER A 188 -0.60 -31.45 -3.24
C SER A 188 -1.47 -32.67 -3.55
N HIS A 189 -1.06 -33.87 -3.10
CA HIS A 189 -1.84 -35.09 -3.19
C HIS A 189 -3.02 -35.11 -2.20
N LEU A 190 -3.01 -34.27 -1.15
CA LEU A 190 -4.11 -34.17 -0.20
C LEU A 190 -5.27 -33.36 -0.79
N ARG A 191 -6.47 -33.94 -0.74
CA ARG A 191 -7.72 -33.35 -1.28
C ARG A 191 -8.03 -31.96 -0.70
N SER A 192 -7.71 -31.72 0.57
CA SER A 192 -7.84 -30.42 1.24
C SER A 192 -6.93 -29.33 0.65
N VAL A 193 -5.76 -29.70 0.12
CA VAL A 193 -4.84 -28.78 -0.57
C VAL A 193 -5.33 -28.53 -2.00
N GLN A 194 -5.90 -29.54 -2.67
CA GLN A 194 -6.50 -29.40 -4.01
C GLN A 194 -7.75 -28.52 -4.03
N GLU A 195 -8.49 -28.41 -2.93
CA GLU A 195 -9.62 -27.48 -2.79
C GLU A 195 -9.17 -26.05 -2.47
N SER A 196 -7.95 -25.87 -1.94
CA SER A 196 -7.34 -24.58 -1.63
C SER A 196 -6.70 -23.84 -2.84
N LYS A 197 -7.19 -24.08 -4.06
CA LYS A 197 -6.74 -23.42 -5.32
C LYS A 197 -6.55 -21.90 -5.21
N PRO A 198 -7.34 -21.12 -4.45
CA PRO A 198 -7.11 -19.69 -4.29
C PRO A 198 -5.70 -19.35 -3.75
N GLN A 199 -5.19 -20.09 -2.75
CA GLN A 199 -3.91 -19.79 -2.09
C GLN A 199 -2.71 -19.81 -3.06
N ILE A 200 -2.75 -20.70 -4.05
CA ILE A 200 -1.70 -20.83 -5.09
C ILE A 200 -1.72 -19.63 -6.05
N TYR A 201 -2.90 -19.10 -6.38
CA TYR A 201 -3.03 -17.90 -7.22
C TYR A 201 -2.66 -16.61 -6.48
N ILE A 202 -3.04 -16.48 -5.20
CA ILE A 202 -2.58 -15.39 -4.31
C ILE A 202 -1.05 -15.33 -4.26
N PHE A 203 -0.44 -16.50 -4.19
CA PHE A 203 0.99 -16.70 -4.05
C PHE A 203 1.78 -16.32 -5.32
N TRP A 204 1.40 -16.87 -6.48
CA TRP A 204 2.08 -16.57 -7.76
C TRP A 204 2.05 -15.09 -8.08
N GLN A 205 0.95 -14.47 -7.73
CA GLN A 205 0.73 -13.06 -7.91
C GLN A 205 1.62 -12.18 -7.03
N THR A 206 1.75 -12.48 -5.74
CA THR A 206 2.69 -11.75 -4.87
C THR A 206 4.13 -11.90 -5.37
N ILE A 207 4.49 -13.06 -5.91
CA ILE A 207 5.81 -13.30 -6.50
C ILE A 207 6.04 -12.47 -7.78
N THR A 208 5.14 -12.49 -8.77
CA THR A 208 5.33 -11.75 -10.03
C THR A 208 5.51 -10.26 -9.78
N VAL A 209 4.73 -9.72 -8.86
CA VAL A 209 4.78 -8.35 -8.38
C VAL A 209 6.10 -8.01 -7.68
N LEU A 210 6.60 -8.93 -6.85
CA LEU A 210 7.86 -8.78 -6.11
C LEU A 210 9.05 -8.85 -7.06
N VAL A 211 8.99 -9.72 -8.07
CA VAL A 211 9.99 -9.83 -9.14
C VAL A 211 10.11 -8.52 -9.91
N VAL A 212 9.00 -7.84 -10.24
CA VAL A 212 9.06 -6.52 -10.90
C VAL A 212 9.83 -5.51 -10.03
N LYS A 213 9.58 -5.48 -8.71
CA LYS A 213 10.33 -4.62 -7.78
C LYS A 213 11.81 -5.01 -7.65
N MET A 214 12.13 -6.30 -7.76
CA MET A 214 13.51 -6.80 -7.80
C MET A 214 14.26 -6.42 -9.08
N ILE A 215 13.58 -6.03 -10.17
CA ILE A 215 14.27 -5.61 -11.40
C ILE A 215 14.64 -4.14 -11.31
N TYR A 216 13.69 -3.26 -10.99
CA TYR A 216 13.98 -1.82 -11.04
C TYR A 216 14.77 -1.30 -9.83
N THR A 217 14.62 -1.90 -8.63
CA THR A 217 15.31 -1.39 -7.43
C THR A 217 16.84 -1.55 -7.53
N PRO A 218 17.39 -2.72 -7.91
CA PRO A 218 18.82 -2.88 -8.15
C PRO A 218 19.31 -2.08 -9.36
N TYR A 219 18.48 -1.91 -10.39
CA TYR A 219 18.81 -1.06 -11.53
C TYR A 219 19.10 0.39 -11.12
N PHE A 220 18.22 1.02 -10.33
CA PHE A 220 18.50 2.39 -9.83
C PHE A 220 19.68 2.43 -8.87
N LEU A 221 19.90 1.38 -8.08
CA LEU A 221 21.07 1.27 -7.22
C LEU A 221 22.37 1.23 -8.02
N PHE A 222 22.38 0.53 -9.15
CA PHE A 222 23.53 0.46 -10.04
C PHE A 222 23.75 1.79 -10.79
N VAL A 223 22.69 2.37 -11.37
CA VAL A 223 22.78 3.60 -12.18
C VAL A 223 23.08 4.85 -11.35
N HIS A 224 22.60 4.91 -10.10
CA HIS A 224 22.73 6.07 -9.23
C HIS A 224 23.51 5.77 -7.95
N PHE A 225 24.49 4.87 -8.02
CA PHE A 225 25.31 4.47 -6.88
C PHE A 225 25.95 5.67 -6.18
N ASP A 226 26.42 6.68 -6.94
CA ASP A 226 27.06 7.88 -6.41
C ASP A 226 26.08 8.95 -5.92
N ASN A 227 24.78 8.79 -6.17
CA ASN A 227 23.75 9.77 -5.80
C ASN A 227 22.52 9.09 -5.16
N PHE A 228 22.70 8.69 -3.90
CA PHE A 228 21.67 8.03 -3.10
C PHE A 228 20.35 8.80 -3.05
N LYS A 229 20.39 10.14 -3.03
CA LYS A 229 19.18 10.96 -2.98
C LYS A 229 18.35 10.79 -4.26
N THR A 230 18.98 10.86 -5.42
CA THR A 230 18.32 10.66 -6.72
C THR A 230 17.78 9.23 -6.84
N MET A 231 18.58 8.23 -6.44
CA MET A 231 18.16 6.83 -6.39
C MET A 231 16.87 6.65 -5.57
N ILE A 232 16.84 7.19 -4.35
CA ILE A 232 15.68 7.10 -3.45
C ILE A 232 14.46 7.78 -4.05
N ILE A 233 14.61 8.98 -4.62
CA ILE A 233 13.51 9.73 -5.22
C ILE A 233 12.91 8.93 -6.38
N LEU A 234 13.73 8.46 -7.32
CA LEU A 234 13.25 7.71 -8.48
C LEU A 234 12.57 6.39 -8.08
N THR A 235 13.15 5.68 -7.11
CA THR A 235 12.54 4.45 -6.61
C THR A 235 11.20 4.71 -5.93
N ARG A 236 11.11 5.75 -5.10
CA ARG A 236 9.85 6.17 -4.44
C ARG A 236 8.79 6.59 -5.46
N MET A 237 9.19 7.26 -6.56
CA MET A 237 8.27 7.63 -7.63
C MET A 237 7.71 6.40 -8.35
N LEU A 238 8.52 5.36 -8.59
CA LEU A 238 8.01 4.10 -9.14
C LEU A 238 7.17 3.30 -8.14
N ASP A 239 7.54 3.31 -6.86
CA ASP A 239 6.73 2.73 -5.79
C ASP A 239 5.34 3.38 -5.74
N CYS A 240 5.25 4.68 -6.06
CA CYS A 240 3.98 5.37 -6.15
C CYS A 240 3.01 4.74 -7.13
N PHE A 241 3.47 4.18 -8.24
CA PHE A 241 2.61 3.53 -9.22
C PHE A 241 2.54 2.02 -9.01
N SER A 242 3.67 1.39 -8.72
CA SER A 242 3.76 -0.06 -8.61
C SER A 242 3.01 -0.60 -7.41
N ILE A 243 3.16 -0.05 -6.20
CA ILE A 243 2.53 -0.60 -4.99
C ILE A 243 0.99 -0.63 -5.05
N PRO A 244 0.28 0.43 -5.51
CA PRO A 244 -1.17 0.36 -5.71
C PRO A 244 -1.59 -0.68 -6.74
N VAL A 245 -0.87 -0.78 -7.86
CA VAL A 245 -1.12 -1.78 -8.91
C VAL A 245 -0.92 -3.19 -8.36
N ILE A 246 0.16 -3.39 -7.61
CA ILE A 246 0.50 -4.60 -6.89
C ILE A 246 -0.65 -5.04 -5.99
N ILE A 247 -1.19 -4.15 -5.16
CA ILE A 247 -2.31 -4.44 -4.25
C ILE A 247 -3.59 -4.79 -5.03
N GLN A 248 -3.92 -4.03 -6.07
CA GLN A 248 -5.14 -4.23 -6.86
C GLN A 248 -5.10 -5.54 -7.64
N ILE A 249 -3.99 -5.78 -8.35
CA ILE A 249 -3.71 -7.03 -9.05
C ILE A 249 -3.82 -8.14 -8.02
N SER A 250 -3.04 -8.08 -6.93
CA SER A 250 -3.06 -9.03 -5.79
C SER A 250 -4.47 -9.42 -5.41
N TYR A 251 -5.31 -8.46 -5.08
CA TYR A 251 -6.66 -8.82 -4.67
C TYR A 251 -7.51 -9.45 -5.79
N LEU A 252 -7.35 -9.01 -7.03
CA LEU A 252 -8.14 -9.49 -8.17
C LEU A 252 -7.82 -10.94 -8.54
N THR A 253 -6.54 -11.33 -8.66
CA THR A 253 -6.23 -12.72 -9.06
C THR A 253 -6.44 -13.69 -7.90
N CYS A 254 -6.32 -13.24 -6.64
CA CYS A 254 -6.81 -14.00 -5.49
C CYS A 254 -8.30 -14.36 -5.60
N ASN A 255 -9.07 -13.48 -6.24
CA ASN A 255 -10.51 -13.60 -6.42
C ASN A 255 -10.89 -13.90 -7.88
N ARG A 256 -10.04 -14.65 -8.58
CA ARG A 256 -10.16 -14.96 -10.01
C ARG A 256 -11.56 -15.44 -10.41
N GLN A 257 -12.23 -16.26 -9.60
CA GLN A 257 -13.57 -16.74 -9.93
C GLN A 257 -14.57 -15.58 -10.05
N ASN A 258 -14.54 -14.63 -9.12
CA ASN A 258 -15.42 -13.46 -9.16
C ASN A 258 -15.02 -12.48 -10.27
N VAL A 259 -13.75 -12.43 -10.64
CA VAL A 259 -13.26 -11.72 -11.82
C VAL A 259 -13.80 -12.36 -13.11
N ILE A 260 -13.77 -13.69 -13.22
CA ILE A 260 -14.32 -14.42 -14.38
C ILE A 260 -15.84 -14.20 -14.45
N THR A 261 -16.56 -14.31 -13.34
CA THR A 261 -18.00 -14.02 -13.29
C THR A 261 -18.29 -12.56 -13.69
N LEU A 262 -17.45 -11.61 -13.29
CA LEU A 262 -17.55 -10.23 -13.74
C LEU A 262 -17.39 -10.12 -15.26
N PHE A 263 -16.33 -10.71 -15.84
CA PHE A 263 -16.11 -10.70 -17.29
C PHE A 263 -17.16 -11.50 -18.07
N ALA A 264 -17.72 -12.57 -17.49
CA ALA A 264 -18.82 -13.34 -18.10
C ALA A 264 -20.16 -12.60 -18.04
N SER A 265 -20.36 -11.76 -17.03
CA SER A 265 -21.56 -10.91 -16.88
C SER A 265 -21.43 -9.55 -17.56
N PHE A 266 -20.36 -9.32 -18.33
CA PHE A 266 -19.97 -8.03 -18.91
C PHE A 266 -20.87 -7.64 -20.10
N ARG A 267 -22.15 -7.37 -19.81
CA ARG A 267 -22.92 -6.32 -20.47
C ARG A 267 -22.82 -5.10 -19.54
N GLY A 268 -21.95 -4.14 -19.86
CA GLY A 268 -21.34 -3.12 -18.96
C GLY A 268 -22.22 -2.31 -17.97
N MET A 269 -23.55 -2.42 -18.03
CA MET A 269 -24.49 -1.70 -17.15
C MET A 269 -24.43 -2.15 -15.67
N LYS A 270 -24.06 -3.41 -15.39
CA LYS A 270 -23.98 -3.94 -14.01
C LYS A 270 -22.82 -3.36 -13.20
N LEU A 271 -21.66 -3.12 -13.83
CA LEU A 271 -20.49 -2.52 -13.21
C LEU A 271 -20.77 -1.06 -12.78
N ILE A 272 -21.39 -0.29 -13.67
CA ILE A 272 -21.77 1.11 -13.42
C ILE A 272 -22.78 1.18 -12.27
N LYS A 273 -23.81 0.32 -12.28
CA LYS A 273 -24.82 0.28 -11.23
C LYS A 273 -24.23 -0.06 -9.85
N GLU A 274 -23.26 -0.98 -9.77
CA GLU A 274 -22.58 -1.31 -8.51
C GLU A 274 -21.57 -0.24 -8.05
N LEU A 275 -20.90 0.47 -8.96
CA LEU A 275 -20.01 1.59 -8.60
C LEU A 275 -20.79 2.78 -8.04
N ILE A 276 -21.97 3.06 -8.60
CA ILE A 276 -22.85 4.17 -8.21
C ILE A 276 -23.60 3.88 -6.90
N LYS A 277 -23.82 2.62 -6.53
CA LYS A 277 -24.47 2.28 -5.26
C LYS A 277 -23.71 2.90 -4.08
N PRO A 278 -24.37 3.72 -3.23
CA PRO A 278 -23.77 4.24 -2.02
C PRO A 278 -23.44 3.09 -1.05
N GLU A 279 -22.29 3.21 -0.38
CA GLU A 279 -21.79 2.22 0.57
C GLU A 279 -22.77 2.15 1.74
N VAL A 280 -23.54 1.05 1.85
CA VAL A 280 -24.48 0.84 2.96
C VAL A 280 -23.64 0.68 4.22
N THR A 281 -23.43 1.78 4.93
CA THR A 281 -22.99 1.75 6.31
C THR A 281 -24.18 1.24 7.11
N THR A 282 -24.16 -0.04 7.48
CA THR A 282 -25.11 -0.57 8.47
C THR A 282 -24.83 0.14 9.79
N ARG A 283 -25.47 1.30 9.99
CA ARG A 283 -25.71 1.82 11.34
C ARG A 283 -26.55 0.75 12.03
N VAL A 284 -25.96 0.12 13.03
CA VAL A 284 -26.67 -0.76 13.95
C VAL A 284 -27.80 0.09 14.54
N SER A 285 -29.04 -0.18 14.13
CA SER A 285 -30.21 0.35 14.81
C SER A 285 -30.21 -0.22 16.23
N PRO A 286 -30.45 0.58 17.28
CA PRO A 286 -30.65 0.03 18.60
C PRO A 286 -31.86 -0.92 18.54
N ASP A 287 -31.64 -2.13 19.02
CA ASP A 287 -32.67 -3.17 19.15
C ASP A 287 -33.71 -2.71 20.19
N PRO A 288 -34.99 -2.52 19.81
CA PRO A 288 -36.00 -2.04 20.75
C PRO A 288 -36.51 -3.12 21.72
N ARG A 289 -35.93 -4.34 21.75
CA ARG A 289 -36.40 -5.45 22.59
C ARG A 289 -35.50 -5.79 23.77
N ARG A 290 -35.08 -4.77 24.53
CA ARG A 290 -34.50 -4.97 25.88
C ARG A 290 -35.32 -4.28 26.97
N HIS A 291 -36.61 -4.55 26.99
CA HIS A 291 -37.44 -4.47 28.20
C HIS A 291 -38.46 -5.61 28.11
N LEU A 292 -38.63 -6.36 29.21
CA LEU A 292 -39.33 -7.66 29.35
C LEU A 292 -38.43 -8.87 29.06
N VAL A 293 -37.63 -9.29 30.03
CA VAL A 293 -37.97 -10.18 31.17
C VAL A 293 -36.95 -9.92 32.28
#